data_AF-A0A2J6I243-F1
#
_entry.id   AF-A0A2J6I243-F1
#
_cell.length_a   1.000
_cell.length_b   1.000
_cell.length_c   1.000
_cell.angle_alpha   90.00
_cell.angle_beta   90.00
_cell.angle_gamma   90.00
#
_symmetry.space_group_name_H-M   'P 1'
#
loop_
_entity.id
_entity.type
_entity.pdbx_description
1 polymer ?
#
loop_
_entity_poly.entity_id
_entity_poly.type
_entity_poly.pdbx_seq_one_letter_code
_entity_poly.pdbx_strand_id
1 'polypeptide(L)'
;MKRLLIIPGIILLLAIQIKAQTYFPENGELYIDTTVPRIDISLDPDTLAWLYEWNNLESDIEFTASFVFDNGNVIDTIYPVGFRLRGN
;
A
#
# COMPACT_ATOMS: atom_id res chain seq x y z
N MET A 1 -18.49 -42.55 37.84
CA MET A 1 -17.94 -42.49 36.47
C MET A 1 -18.40 -41.24 35.69
N LYS A 2 -19.70 -40.91 35.62
CA LYS A 2 -20.20 -39.72 34.88
C LYS A 2 -19.62 -38.37 35.34
N ARG A 3 -19.36 -38.20 36.64
CA ARG A 3 -18.75 -36.97 37.20
C ARG A 3 -17.27 -36.80 36.85
N LEU A 4 -16.56 -37.86 36.46
CA LEU A 4 -15.13 -37.82 36.12
C LEU A 4 -14.86 -37.14 34.77
N LEU A 5 -15.86 -37.10 33.88
CA LEU A 5 -15.73 -36.54 32.53
C LEU A 5 -16.01 -35.03 32.46
N ILE A 6 -16.53 -34.43 33.55
CA ILE A 6 -16.94 -33.02 33.57
C ILE A 6 -15.71 -32.10 33.50
N ILE A 7 -14.67 -32.41 34.27
CA ILE A 7 -13.43 -31.61 34.35
C ILE A 7 -12.71 -31.54 33.00
N PRO A 8 -12.41 -32.67 32.31
CA PRO A 8 -11.80 -32.61 30.98
C PRO A 8 -12.70 -31.93 29.95
N GLY A 9 -14.04 -32.05 30.08
CA GLY A 9 -14.98 -31.31 29.24
C GLY A 9 -14.89 -29.80 29.42
N ILE A 10 -14.76 -29.32 30.66
CA ILE A 10 -14.55 -27.89 30.96
C ILE A 10 -13.20 -27.39 30.44
N ILE A 11 -12.13 -28.19 30.61
CA ILE A 11 -10.79 -27.85 30.09
C ILE A 11 -10.82 -27.73 28.56
N LEU A 12 -11.48 -28.66 27.88
CA LEU A 12 -11.64 -28.61 26.41
C LEU A 12 -12.44 -27.37 25.97
N LEU A 13 -13.48 -26.99 26.72
CA LEU A 13 -14.29 -25.79 26.48
C LEU A 13 -13.53 -24.48 26.71
N LEU A 14 -12.55 -24.47 27.62
CA LEU A 14 -11.68 -23.32 27.85
C LEU A 14 -10.59 -23.22 26.77
N ALA A 15 -10.08 -24.36 26.28
CA ALA A 15 -9.03 -24.39 25.26
C ALA A 15 -9.50 -23.82 23.90
N ILE A 16 -10.77 -23.98 23.54
CA ILE A 16 -11.34 -23.43 22.29
C ILE A 16 -11.46 -21.90 22.26
N GLN A 17 -11.29 -21.21 23.39
CA GLN A 17 -11.35 -19.74 23.46
C GLN A 17 -9.97 -19.09 23.25
N ILE A 18 -8.89 -19.87 23.21
CA ILE A 18 -7.55 -19.35 23.05
C ILE A 18 -7.31 -19.11 21.56
N LYS A 19 -7.40 -17.84 21.13
CA LYS A 19 -6.96 -17.45 19.79
C LYS A 19 -5.44 -17.30 19.79
N ALA A 20 -4.75 -18.26 19.18
CA ALA A 20 -3.29 -18.21 18.98
C ALA A 20 -2.89 -17.40 17.72
N GLN A 21 -3.86 -16.97 16.91
CA GLN A 21 -3.58 -16.15 15.75
C GLN A 21 -3.38 -14.70 16.19
N THR A 22 -2.32 -14.08 15.69
CA THR A 22 -2.09 -12.64 15.80
C THR A 22 -3.28 -11.90 15.19
N TYR A 23 -3.78 -10.87 15.86
CA TYR A 23 -4.76 -9.97 15.26
C TYR A 23 -4.05 -9.13 14.19
N PHE A 24 -4.37 -9.40 12.93
CA PHE A 24 -3.96 -8.54 11.82
C PHE A 24 -5.07 -7.51 11.61
N PRO A 25 -4.74 -6.20 11.61
CA PRO A 25 -5.72 -5.19 11.24
C PRO A 25 -6.13 -5.38 9.78
N GLU A 26 -7.30 -4.84 9.44
CA GLU A 26 -7.70 -4.76 8.03
C GLU A 26 -6.70 -3.90 7.25
N ASN A 27 -6.52 -4.24 5.97
CA ASN A 27 -5.69 -3.44 5.08
C ASN A 27 -6.30 -2.04 4.95
N GLY A 28 -5.49 -1.01 5.22
CA GLY A 28 -5.92 0.37 4.96
C GLY A 28 -6.06 0.64 3.46
N GLU A 29 -6.63 1.80 3.11
CA GLU A 29 -6.91 2.21 1.73
C GLU A 29 -5.69 2.13 0.78
N LEU A 30 -4.47 2.30 1.30
CA LEU A 30 -3.23 2.17 0.52
C LEU A 30 -2.87 0.72 0.14
N TYR A 31 -3.46 -0.27 0.80
CA TYR A 31 -3.12 -1.69 0.69
C TYR A 31 -4.32 -2.55 0.28
N ILE A 32 -5.33 -1.94 -0.35
CA ILE A 32 -6.47 -2.68 -0.87
C ILE A 32 -6.04 -3.63 -1.98
N ASP A 33 -6.65 -4.81 -2.04
CA ASP A 33 -6.39 -5.86 -3.03
C ASP A 33 -7.56 -6.05 -4.01
N THR A 34 -8.58 -5.21 -3.91
CA THR A 34 -9.79 -5.26 -4.75
C THR A 34 -9.62 -4.59 -6.10
N THR A 35 -8.67 -3.66 -6.22
CA THR A 35 -8.32 -2.98 -7.48
C THR A 35 -6.86 -2.58 -7.47
N VAL A 36 -6.29 -2.36 -8.65
CA VAL A 36 -4.93 -1.85 -8.81
C VAL A 36 -5.00 -0.32 -8.73
N PRO A 37 -4.34 0.32 -7.75
CA PRO A 37 -4.31 1.78 -7.68
C PRO A 37 -3.59 2.40 -8.88
N ARG A 38 -4.07 3.55 -9.33
CA ARG A 38 -3.49 4.37 -10.39
C ARG A 38 -2.78 5.57 -9.78
N ILE A 39 -1.64 5.94 -10.34
CA ILE A 39 -0.96 7.21 -10.05
C ILE A 39 -0.89 8.01 -11.34
N ASP A 40 -1.53 9.18 -11.35
CA ASP A 40 -1.40 10.16 -12.42
C ASP A 40 -0.34 11.19 -12.06
N ILE A 41 0.69 11.28 -12.90
CA ILE A 41 1.80 12.23 -12.73
C ILE A 41 1.65 13.34 -13.76
N SER A 42 1.59 14.58 -13.29
CA SER A 42 1.56 15.76 -14.15
C SER A 42 2.82 16.59 -13.94
N LEU A 43 3.44 17.00 -15.04
CA LEU A 43 4.63 17.83 -15.08
C LEU A 43 4.55 18.82 -16.24
N ASP A 44 5.41 19.83 -16.21
CA ASP A 44 5.52 20.79 -17.30
C ASP A 44 5.96 20.09 -18.61
N PRO A 45 5.36 20.39 -19.78
CA PRO A 45 5.72 19.76 -21.05
C PRO A 45 7.19 19.92 -21.44
N ASP A 46 7.82 21.07 -21.14
CA ASP A 46 9.23 21.32 -21.46
C ASP A 46 10.13 20.44 -20.60
N THR A 47 9.73 20.21 -19.35
CA THR A 47 10.41 19.27 -18.44
C THR A 47 10.30 17.84 -18.96
N LEU A 48 9.13 17.42 -19.43
CA LEU A 48 8.93 16.08 -19.98
C LEU A 48 9.78 15.86 -21.23
N ALA A 49 9.85 16.86 -22.12
CA ALA A 49 10.70 16.82 -23.29
C ALA A 49 12.18 16.70 -22.90
N TRP A 50 12.65 17.51 -21.94
CA TRP A 50 14.02 17.47 -21.44
C TRP A 50 14.39 16.10 -20.87
N LEU A 51 13.51 15.49 -20.05
CA LEU A 51 13.74 14.18 -19.44
C LEU A 51 13.91 13.07 -20.49
N TYR A 52 13.24 13.18 -21.64
CA TYR A 52 13.32 12.19 -22.73
C TYR A 52 14.48 12.42 -23.71
N GLU A 53 15.27 13.49 -23.54
CA GLU A 53 16.49 13.65 -24.31
C GLU A 53 17.50 12.55 -23.96
N TRP A 54 18.17 12.00 -24.98
CA TRP A 54 19.13 10.90 -24.83
C TRP A 54 20.19 11.15 -23.75
N ASN A 55 20.67 12.39 -23.64
CA ASN A 55 21.72 12.76 -22.69
C ASN A 55 21.21 12.90 -21.23
N ASN A 56 19.90 12.91 -21.01
CA ASN A 56 19.28 13.21 -19.72
C ASN A 56 18.57 12.01 -19.08
N LEU A 57 18.49 10.87 -19.78
CA LEU A 57 17.77 9.67 -19.31
C LEU A 57 18.26 9.16 -17.94
N GLU A 58 19.55 9.34 -17.65
CA GLU A 58 20.18 8.94 -16.38
C GLU A 58 20.42 10.12 -15.42
N SER A 59 19.85 11.29 -15.71
CA SER A 59 20.07 12.47 -14.89
C SER A 59 19.53 12.31 -13.47
N ASP A 60 20.25 12.87 -12.51
CA ASP A 60 19.82 12.95 -11.11
C ASP A 60 19.02 14.21 -10.79
N ILE A 61 18.77 15.08 -11.78
CA ILE A 61 17.97 16.30 -11.59
C ILE A 61 16.51 15.93 -11.34
N GLU A 62 15.96 16.49 -10.27
CA GLU A 62 14.54 16.40 -9.90
C GLU A 62 13.77 17.63 -10.37
N PHE A 63 12.59 17.40 -10.92
CA PHE A 63 11.66 18.43 -11.33
C PHE A 63 10.38 18.40 -10.51
N THR A 64 9.71 19.55 -10.40
CA THR A 64 8.43 19.62 -9.69
C THR A 64 7.34 18.95 -10.51
N ALA A 65 6.59 18.05 -9.88
CA ALA A 65 5.42 17.38 -10.44
C ALA A 65 4.26 17.36 -9.43
N SER A 66 3.07 17.02 -9.93
CA SER A 66 1.89 16.70 -9.13
C SER A 66 1.59 15.21 -9.26
N PHE A 67 1.33 14.53 -8.14
CA PHE A 67 0.95 13.11 -8.10
C PHE A 67 -0.48 12.99 -7.60
N VAL A 68 -1.34 12.34 -8.38
CA VAL A 68 -2.71 12.02 -7.98
C VAL A 68 -2.82 10.51 -7.80
N PHE A 69 -3.08 10.07 -6.58
CA PHE A 69 -3.37 8.68 -6.25
C PHE A 69 -4.87 8.43 -6.35
N ASP A 70 -5.25 7.33 -6.99
CA ASP A 70 -6.63 6.88 -7.09
C ASP A 70 -6.69 5.34 -6.92
N ASN A 71 -7.39 4.88 -5.89
CA ASN A 71 -7.65 3.45 -5.66
C ASN A 71 -9.14 3.08 -5.86
N GLY A 72 -9.94 3.95 -6.47
CA GLY A 72 -11.39 3.78 -6.66
C GLY A 72 -12.26 4.16 -5.45
N ASN A 73 -11.68 4.28 -4.25
CA ASN A 73 -12.37 4.71 -3.03
C ASN A 73 -11.89 6.09 -2.54
N VAL A 74 -10.57 6.29 -2.61
CA VAL A 74 -9.83 7.47 -2.16
C VAL A 74 -9.09 8.04 -3.35
N ILE A 75 -9.27 9.36 -3.52
CA ILE A 75 -8.49 10.17 -4.45
C ILE A 75 -7.73 11.18 -3.60
N ASP A 76 -6.40 11.20 -3.72
CA ASP A 76 -5.54 12.14 -2.99
C ASP A 76 -4.50 12.75 -3.93
N THR A 77 -4.09 13.98 -3.65
CA THR A 77 -3.15 14.74 -4.49
C THR A 77 -1.99 15.24 -3.64
N ILE A 78 -0.78 14.93 -4.08
CA ILE A 78 0.46 15.43 -3.49
C ILE A 78 1.10 16.40 -4.47
N TYR A 79 1.25 17.65 -4.04
CA TYR A 79 1.94 18.69 -4.77
C TYR A 79 2.57 19.69 -3.77
N PRO A 80 3.84 20.09 -3.95
CA PRO A 80 4.78 19.63 -4.97
C PRO A 80 5.48 18.33 -4.59
N VAL A 81 5.91 17.55 -5.61
CA VAL A 81 6.85 16.42 -5.43
C VAL A 81 8.01 16.49 -6.41
N GLY A 82 9.16 15.93 -6.04
CA GLY A 82 10.31 15.76 -6.93
C GLY A 82 10.13 14.54 -7.83
N PHE A 83 10.26 14.74 -9.15
CA PHE A 83 10.18 13.69 -10.16
C PHE A 83 11.46 13.63 -10.98
N ARG A 84 11.98 12.42 -11.17
CA ARG A 84 13.15 12.12 -11.99
C ARG A 84 13.00 10.72 -12.58
N LEU A 85 13.51 10.51 -13.80
CA LEU A 85 13.61 9.15 -14.34
C LEU A 85 14.61 8.34 -13.51
N ARG A 86 14.35 7.04 -13.36
CA ARG A 86 15.28 6.05 -12.80
C ARG A 86 15.40 4.91 -13.80
N GLY A 87 16.61 4.64 -14.26
CA GLY A 87 16.96 3.45 -15.03
C GLY A 87 17.81 2.48 -14.20
N ASN A 88 17.96 1.25 -14.69
CA ASN A 88 18.88 0.23 -14.18
C ASN A 88 19.72 -0.31 -15.33
#